data_AF-A0A6P2FX98-F1
#
_entry.id   AF-A0A6P2FX98-F1
#
_cell.length_a   1.000
_cell.length_b   1.000
_cell.length_c   1.000
_cell.angle_alpha   90.00
_cell.angle_beta   90.00
_cell.angle_gamma   90.00
#
_symmetry.space_group_name_H-M   'P 1'
#
loop_
_entity.id
_entity.type
_entity.pdbx_description
1 polymer ?
#
loop_
_entity_poly.entity_id
_entity_poly.type
_entity_poly.pdbx_seq_one_letter_code
_entity_poly.pdbx_strand_id
1 'polypeptide(L)'
;MNAALQTTDTYCARQIEAVKYNGCLLRTIPRREWTEELKLAAVRSEGRALQLIAEPSPAVVLAAVEQDGDALQFVVEQTDEICAAACRQWLGALHHVADDDMRERVIEGLIEEGVLAKHPFSEAANAPGYAG
;
A
#
# COMPACT_ATOMS: atom_id res chain seq x y z
N MET A 1 24.82 -13.64 30.65
CA MET A 1 24.33 -13.08 29.36
C MET A 1 22.85 -12.75 29.55
N ASN A 2 22.50 -11.47 29.44
CA ASN A 2 21.40 -10.81 30.15
C ASN A 2 19.99 -11.27 29.72
N ALA A 3 19.18 -11.70 30.70
CA ALA A 3 17.75 -11.95 30.55
C ALA A 3 16.98 -10.73 29.98
N ALA A 4 17.47 -9.51 30.21
CA ALA A 4 16.90 -8.28 29.66
C ALA A 4 17.00 -8.16 28.13
N LEU A 5 18.02 -8.77 27.50
CA LEU A 5 18.15 -8.80 26.03
C LEU A 5 17.25 -9.88 25.42
N GLN A 6 17.02 -10.99 26.13
CA GLN A 6 16.09 -12.04 25.70
C GLN A 6 14.63 -11.57 25.78
N THR A 7 14.27 -10.74 26.75
CA THR A 7 12.91 -10.21 26.89
C THR A 7 12.58 -9.14 25.86
N THR A 8 13.53 -8.31 25.44
CA THR A 8 13.29 -7.30 24.37
C THR A 8 13.15 -7.96 23.00
N ASP A 9 13.99 -8.95 22.69
CA ASP A 9 13.97 -9.64 21.40
C ASP A 9 12.69 -10.48 21.22
N THR A 10 12.28 -11.21 22.27
CA THR A 10 11.00 -11.94 22.27
C THR A 10 9.77 -11.03 22.33
N TYR A 11 9.90 -9.79 22.82
CA TYR A 11 8.79 -8.85 22.89
C TYR A 11 8.52 -8.19 21.53
N CYS A 12 9.57 -7.70 20.85
CA CYS A 12 9.46 -7.20 19.47
C CYS A 12 8.94 -8.29 18.53
N ALA A 13 9.41 -9.53 18.65
CA ALA A 13 8.92 -10.65 17.84
C ALA A 13 7.41 -10.89 18.05
N ARG A 14 6.91 -10.85 19.29
CA ARG A 14 5.48 -11.00 19.59
C ARG A 14 4.62 -9.86 19.03
N GLN A 15 5.14 -8.64 19.07
CA GLN A 15 4.48 -7.47 18.46
C GLN A 15 4.38 -7.60 16.94
N ILE A 16 5.46 -8.04 16.29
CA ILE A 16 5.49 -8.31 14.86
C ILE A 16 4.49 -9.40 14.49
N GLU A 17 4.43 -10.50 15.25
CA GLU A 17 3.43 -11.55 15.02
C GLU A 17 1.99 -11.06 15.22
N ALA A 18 1.74 -10.19 16.20
CA ALA A 18 0.43 -9.60 16.40
C ALA A 18 0.00 -8.75 15.20
N VAL A 19 0.87 -7.84 14.72
CA VAL A 19 0.54 -6.98 13.57
C VAL A 19 0.46 -7.76 12.25
N LYS A 20 1.14 -8.91 12.13
CA LYS A 20 0.98 -9.82 10.98
C LYS A 20 -0.42 -10.41 10.90
N TYR A 21 -1.04 -10.71 12.05
CA TYR A 21 -2.43 -11.19 12.09
C TYR A 21 -3.45 -10.08 11.83
N ASN A 22 -3.18 -8.87 12.32
CA ASN A 22 -4.03 -7.71 12.09
C ASN A 22 -3.18 -6.42 12.15
N GLY A 23 -2.94 -5.79 10.99
CA GLY A 23 -2.09 -4.61 10.87
C GLY A 23 -2.59 -3.42 11.71
N CYS A 24 -3.90 -3.29 11.94
CA CYS A 24 -4.46 -2.25 12.79
C CYS A 24 -4.08 -2.38 14.27
N LEU A 25 -3.55 -3.53 14.71
CA LEU A 25 -3.01 -3.69 16.07
C LEU A 25 -1.77 -2.82 16.32
N LEU A 26 -1.17 -2.25 15.29
CA LEU A 26 -0.10 -1.26 15.43
C LEU A 26 -0.51 -0.10 16.35
N ARG A 27 -1.79 0.30 16.36
CA ARG A 27 -2.33 1.36 17.26
C ARG A 27 -2.23 1.01 18.75
N THR A 28 -2.15 -0.26 19.09
CA THR A 28 -2.05 -0.76 20.47
C THR A 28 -0.62 -0.70 21.00
N ILE A 29 0.36 -0.61 20.09
CA ILE A 29 1.78 -0.57 20.42
C ILE A 29 2.20 0.89 20.62
N PRO A 30 2.93 1.24 21.70
CA PRO A 30 3.42 2.59 21.92
C PRO A 30 4.25 3.08 20.73
N ARG A 31 3.98 4.30 20.23
CA ARG A 31 4.69 4.88 19.08
C ARG A 31 6.22 4.89 19.19
N ARG A 32 6.75 4.98 20.42
CA ARG A 32 8.20 4.92 20.72
C ARG A 32 8.86 3.58 20.36
N GLU A 33 8.07 2.54 20.14
CA GLU A 33 8.53 1.17 19.82
C GLU A 33 8.31 0.82 18.34
N TRP A 34 7.79 1.76 17.54
CA TRP A 34 7.53 1.51 16.12
C TRP A 34 8.85 1.51 15.33
N THR A 35 9.37 0.32 15.09
CA THR A 35 10.47 0.10 14.17
C THR A 35 9.97 0.07 12.72
N GLU A 36 10.87 0.27 11.76
CA GLU A 36 10.52 0.12 10.34
C GLU A 36 10.03 -1.29 10.02
N GLU A 37 10.60 -2.32 10.65
CA GLU A 37 10.14 -3.70 10.48
C GLU A 37 8.69 -3.88 10.98
N LEU A 38 8.33 -3.29 12.11
CA LEU A 38 6.98 -3.36 12.65
C LEU A 38 5.97 -2.61 11.76
N LYS A 39 6.33 -1.41 11.29
CA LYS A 39 5.51 -0.64 10.34
C LYS A 39 5.29 -1.42 9.05
N LEU A 40 6.35 -2.00 8.48
CA LEU A 40 6.27 -2.84 7.28
C LEU A 40 5.41 -4.07 7.50
N ALA A 41 5.56 -4.76 8.64
CA ALA A 41 4.74 -5.93 8.97
C ALA A 41 3.25 -5.56 9.08
N ALA A 42 2.95 -4.40 9.67
CA ALA A 42 1.58 -3.92 9.80
C ALA A 42 0.95 -3.62 8.43
N VAL A 43 1.61 -2.84 7.56
CA VAL A 43 1.05 -2.48 6.25
C VAL A 43 1.00 -3.64 5.26
N ARG A 44 1.91 -4.62 5.39
CA ARG A 44 1.85 -5.86 4.59
C ARG A 44 0.72 -6.80 5.02
N SER A 45 0.29 -6.70 6.27
CA SER A 45 -0.90 -7.42 6.77
C SER A 45 -2.18 -6.68 6.36
N GLU A 46 -2.18 -5.35 6.52
CA GLU A 46 -3.32 -4.49 6.18
C GLU A 46 -2.83 -3.12 5.72
N GLY A 47 -2.93 -2.84 4.42
CA GLY A 47 -2.40 -1.65 3.75
C GLY A 47 -3.00 -0.36 4.29
N ARG A 48 -4.28 -0.41 4.70
CA ARG A 48 -4.97 0.70 5.38
C ARG A 48 -4.39 1.04 6.76
N ALA A 49 -3.52 0.21 7.33
CA ALA A 49 -2.76 0.55 8.53
C ALA A 49 -1.81 1.75 8.29
N LEU A 50 -1.52 2.09 7.02
CA LEU A 50 -0.76 3.28 6.65
C LEU A 50 -1.32 4.56 7.29
N GLN A 51 -2.64 4.67 7.45
CA GLN A 51 -3.30 5.83 8.09
C GLN A 51 -2.84 6.08 9.54
N LEU A 52 -2.29 5.05 10.21
CA LEU A 52 -1.81 5.15 11.59
C LEU A 52 -0.40 5.74 11.67
N ILE A 53 0.33 5.72 10.56
CA ILE A 53 1.74 6.08 10.44
C ILE A 53 1.84 7.53 9.96
N ALA A 54 2.24 8.42 10.86
CA ALA A 54 2.32 9.85 10.53
C ALA A 54 3.44 10.18 9.53
N GLU A 55 4.57 9.48 9.62
CA GLU A 55 5.73 9.66 8.74
C GLU A 55 6.15 8.28 8.21
N PRO A 56 5.45 7.75 7.20
CA PRO A 56 5.80 6.49 6.59
C PRO A 56 7.03 6.66 5.70
N SER A 57 7.94 5.70 5.74
CA SER A 57 9.03 5.63 4.76
C SER A 57 8.49 5.27 3.38
N PRO A 58 9.20 5.59 2.28
CA PRO A 58 8.78 5.20 0.93
C PRO A 58 8.53 3.68 0.81
N ALA A 59 9.33 2.87 1.50
CA ALA A 59 9.15 1.42 1.56
C ALA A 59 7.84 0.99 2.24
N VAL A 60 7.42 1.70 3.30
CA VAL A 60 6.15 1.44 3.98
C VAL A 60 4.97 1.86 3.11
N VAL A 61 5.08 3.00 2.40
CA VAL A 61 4.04 3.44 1.46
C VAL A 61 3.87 2.44 0.33
N LEU A 62 4.95 2.06 -0.34
CA LEU A 62 4.92 1.09 -1.44
C LEU A 62 4.33 -0.25 -0.98
N ALA A 63 4.79 -0.78 0.16
CA ALA A 63 4.26 -2.03 0.70
C ALA A 63 2.75 -1.94 1.04
N ALA A 64 2.28 -0.77 1.49
CA ALA A 64 0.86 -0.56 1.78
C ALA A 64 0.01 -0.55 0.50
N VAL A 65 0.42 0.20 -0.52
CA VAL A 65 -0.36 0.35 -1.77
C VAL A 65 -0.31 -0.90 -2.64
N GLU A 66 0.78 -1.67 -2.59
CA GLU A 66 0.85 -2.99 -3.23
C GLU A 66 -0.09 -4.01 -2.58
N GLN A 67 -0.28 -3.90 -1.25
CA GLN A 67 -1.17 -4.78 -0.50
C GLN A 67 -2.64 -4.41 -0.71
N ASP A 68 -3.00 -3.14 -0.56
CA ASP A 68 -4.33 -2.60 -0.79
C ASP A 68 -4.22 -1.25 -1.52
N GLY A 69 -4.68 -1.20 -2.77
CA GLY A 69 -4.64 0.02 -3.58
C GLY A 69 -5.46 1.16 -2.98
N ASP A 70 -6.46 0.87 -2.14
CA ASP A 70 -7.20 1.92 -1.41
C ASP A 70 -6.33 2.63 -0.37
N ALA A 71 -5.18 2.05 0.03
CA ALA A 71 -4.24 2.71 0.91
C ALA A 71 -3.65 3.99 0.31
N LEU A 72 -3.72 4.15 -1.02
CA LEU A 72 -3.28 5.37 -1.72
C LEU A 72 -3.98 6.64 -1.20
N GLN A 73 -5.20 6.51 -0.66
CA GLN A 73 -5.93 7.63 -0.04
C GLN A 73 -5.25 8.22 1.19
N PHE A 74 -4.35 7.46 1.84
CA PHE A 74 -3.60 7.87 3.03
C PHE A 74 -2.19 8.35 2.67
N VAL A 75 -1.81 8.34 1.40
CA VAL A 75 -0.52 8.83 0.92
C VAL A 75 -0.61 10.34 0.71
N VAL A 76 0.22 11.09 1.44
CA VAL A 76 0.26 12.56 1.35
C VAL A 76 0.98 13.02 0.08
N GLU A 77 2.15 12.43 -0.21
CA GLU A 77 2.93 12.74 -1.39
C GLU A 77 2.82 11.60 -2.40
N GLN A 78 1.92 11.76 -3.36
CA GLN A 78 1.75 10.82 -4.45
C GLN A 78 2.80 11.06 -5.53
N THR A 79 3.37 9.97 -6.03
CA THR A 79 4.25 9.97 -7.20
C THR A 79 3.68 9.03 -8.25
N ASP A 80 4.06 9.24 -9.51
CA ASP A 80 3.64 8.38 -10.62
C ASP A 80 3.96 6.90 -10.33
N GLU A 81 5.11 6.62 -9.69
CA GLU A 81 5.53 5.28 -9.28
C GLU A 81 4.61 4.67 -8.20
N ILE A 82 4.27 5.43 -7.15
CA ILE A 82 3.39 4.94 -6.07
C ILE A 82 1.99 4.68 -6.61
N CYS A 83 1.47 5.59 -7.44
CA CYS A 83 0.16 5.45 -8.05
C CYS A 83 0.11 4.27 -9.03
N ALA A 84 1.14 4.09 -9.85
CA ALA A 84 1.25 2.94 -10.74
C ALA A 84 1.33 1.61 -9.96
N ALA A 85 2.10 1.56 -8.87
CA ALA A 85 2.18 0.38 -8.00
C ALA A 85 0.81 0.00 -7.41
N ALA A 86 0.04 0.98 -6.92
CA ALA A 86 -1.32 0.77 -6.41
C ALA A 86 -2.26 0.22 -7.52
N CYS A 87 -2.22 0.85 -8.69
CA CYS A 87 -3.13 0.57 -9.80
C CYS A 87 -2.79 -0.72 -10.55
N ARG A 88 -1.58 -1.26 -10.38
CA ARG A 88 -1.12 -2.50 -11.02
C ARG A 88 -1.97 -3.71 -10.65
N GLN A 89 -2.36 -3.79 -9.37
CA GLN A 89 -3.23 -4.86 -8.87
C GLN A 89 -4.66 -4.38 -8.63
N TRP A 90 -4.83 -3.10 -8.30
CA TRP A 90 -6.11 -2.53 -7.90
C TRP A 90 -6.45 -1.35 -8.81
N LEU A 91 -7.01 -1.62 -10.00
CA LEU A 91 -7.37 -0.55 -10.93
C LEU A 91 -8.31 0.50 -10.30
N GLY A 92 -9.10 0.11 -9.30
CA GLY A 92 -9.90 1.03 -8.49
C GLY A 92 -9.08 2.14 -7.84
N ALA A 93 -7.82 1.92 -7.47
CA ALA A 93 -6.98 2.93 -6.84
C ALA A 93 -6.82 4.23 -7.66
N LEU A 94 -7.13 4.21 -8.97
CA LEU A 94 -7.18 5.41 -9.82
C LEU A 94 -8.12 6.50 -9.27
N HIS A 95 -9.18 6.15 -8.52
CA HIS A 95 -10.07 7.15 -7.91
C HIS A 95 -9.40 7.93 -6.77
N HIS A 96 -8.32 7.42 -6.19
CA HIS A 96 -7.54 8.08 -5.14
C HIS A 96 -6.37 8.91 -5.67
N VAL A 97 -6.09 8.85 -6.99
CA VAL A 97 -5.09 9.72 -7.60
C VAL A 97 -5.61 11.16 -7.57
N ALA A 98 -4.84 12.04 -6.92
CA ALA A 98 -5.27 13.38 -6.57
C ALA A 98 -5.42 14.32 -7.77
N ASP A 99 -4.62 14.10 -8.81
CA ASP A 99 -4.50 14.97 -9.97
C ASP A 99 -4.90 14.24 -11.26
N ASP A 100 -5.66 14.90 -12.12
CA ASP A 100 -6.16 14.30 -13.37
C ASP A 100 -5.03 14.06 -14.38
N ASP A 101 -4.02 14.94 -14.46
CA ASP A 101 -2.84 14.76 -15.32
C ASP A 101 -1.96 13.61 -14.81
N MET A 102 -1.82 13.46 -13.48
CA MET A 102 -1.16 12.29 -12.90
C MET A 102 -1.93 11.00 -13.20
N ARG A 103 -3.26 11.04 -13.13
CA ARG A 103 -4.10 9.88 -13.44
C ARG A 103 -3.90 9.44 -14.89
N GLU A 104 -3.87 10.37 -15.84
CA GLU A 104 -3.63 10.06 -17.26
C GLU A 104 -2.24 9.43 -17.47
N ARG A 105 -1.18 10.01 -16.90
CA ARG A 105 0.19 9.47 -16.99
C ARG A 105 0.30 8.06 -16.41
N VAL A 106 -0.38 7.79 -15.29
CA VAL A 106 -0.41 6.45 -14.68
C VAL A 106 -1.16 5.46 -15.57
N ILE A 107 -2.28 5.87 -16.19
CA ILE A 107 -3.03 5.02 -17.14
C ILE A 107 -2.16 4.67 -18.34
N GLU A 108 -1.50 5.65 -18.95
CA GLU A 108 -0.60 5.44 -20.08
C GLU A 108 0.51 4.43 -19.73
N GLY A 109 1.18 4.62 -18.58
CA GLY A 109 2.21 3.69 -18.12
C GLY A 109 1.68 2.26 -17.91
N LEU A 110 0.48 2.09 -17.37
CA LEU A 110 -0.14 0.77 -17.20
C LEU A 110 -0.54 0.10 -18.52
N ILE A 111 -0.89 0.89 -19.54
CA ILE A 111 -1.14 0.38 -20.91
C ILE A 111 0.16 -0.10 -21.53
N GLU A 112 1.23 0.70 -21.45
CA GLU A 112 2.56 0.34 -21.98
C GLU A 112 3.12 -0.93 -21.33
N GLU A 113 2.93 -1.09 -20.02
CA GLU A 113 3.30 -2.32 -19.29
C GLU A 113 2.41 -3.52 -19.64
N GLY A 114 1.31 -3.32 -20.37
CA GLY A 114 0.36 -4.37 -20.74
C GLY A 114 -0.46 -4.92 -19.56
N VAL A 115 -0.55 -4.16 -18.46
CA VAL A 115 -1.35 -4.54 -17.28
C VAL A 115 -2.84 -4.46 -17.61
N LEU A 116 -3.25 -3.39 -18.30
CA LEU A 116 -4.65 -3.17 -18.71
C LEU A 116 -5.11 -4.08 -19.85
N ALA A 117 -4.19 -4.55 -20.70
CA ALA A 117 -4.53 -5.51 -21.77
C ALA A 117 -5.02 -6.86 -21.23
N LYS A 118 -4.56 -7.24 -20.03
CA LYS A 118 -4.95 -8.48 -19.32
C LYS A 118 -6.14 -8.28 -18.37
N HIS A 119 -6.58 -7.05 -18.16
CA HIS A 119 -7.66 -6.75 -17.22
C HIS A 119 -9.02 -7.05 -17.88
N PRO A 120 -9.98 -7.68 -17.18
CA PRO A 120 -11.27 -8.10 -17.75
C PRO A 120 -12.14 -6.98 -18.33
N PHE A 121 -11.77 -5.70 -18.16
CA PHE A 121 -12.41 -4.56 -18.81
C PHE A 121 -11.90 -4.25 -20.24
N SER A 122 -10.79 -4.85 -20.68
CA SER A 122 -10.25 -4.61 -22.04
C SER A 122 -11.18 -5.12 -23.15
N GLU A 123 -12.02 -6.12 -22.87
CA GLU A 123 -13.07 -6.57 -23.78
C GLU A 123 -14.24 -5.57 -23.85
N ALA A 124 -14.51 -4.80 -22.80
CA ALA A 124 -15.58 -3.80 -22.79
C ALA A 124 -15.23 -2.54 -23.60
N ALA A 125 -13.94 -2.17 -23.67
CA ALA A 125 -13.48 -1.05 -24.51
C ALA A 125 -13.59 -1.33 -26.02
N ASN A 126 -13.58 -2.62 -26.42
CA ASN A 126 -13.85 -3.04 -27.80
C ASN A 126 -15.33 -3.32 -28.07
N ALA A 127 -16.22 -3.12 -27.09
CA ALA A 127 -17.65 -3.24 -27.32
C ALA A 127 -18.13 -2.02 -28.14
N PRO A 128 -18.91 -2.22 -29.22
CA PRO A 128 -19.33 -1.15 -30.15
C PRO A 128 -20.28 -0.10 -29.56
N GLY A 129 -20.46 -0.05 -28.23
CA GLY A 129 -21.33 0.89 -27.52
C GLY A 129 -20.65 2.15 -26.98
N TYR A 130 -19.31 2.23 -27.00
CA TYR A 130 -18.55 3.38 -26.45
C TYR A 130 -17.78 4.19 -27.51
N ALA A 131 -17.87 3.84 -28.79
CA ALA A 131 -17.37 4.67 -29.89
C ALA A 131 -18.46 5.66 -30.34
N GLY A 132 -18.55 6.79 -29.63
CA GLY A 132 -19.36 7.95 -30.02
C GLY A 132 -18.51 9.04 -30.62
#